data_AF-A0A4R3XLL3-F1
#
_entry.id   AF-A0A4R3XLL3-F1
#
_cell.length_a   1.000
_cell.length_b   1.000
_cell.length_c   1.000
_cell.angle_alpha   90.00
_cell.angle_beta   90.00
_cell.angle_gamma   90.00
#
_symmetry.space_group_name_H-M   'P 1'
#
loop_
_entity.id
_entity.type
_entity.pdbx_description
1 polymer ?
#
loop_
_entity_poly.entity_id
_entity_poly.type
_entity_poly.pdbx_seq_one_letter_code
_entity_poly.pdbx_strand_id
1 'polypeptide(L)' 'MAQLIFLIILIGGGWMLYKKFIKDAERLSQRSRQHEKERQTGAVGTLEKDPLTGEYRVKRDEE' A
#
# COMPACT_ATOMS: atom_id res chain seq x y z
N MET A 1 37.82 12.74 -5.78
CA MET A 1 36.77 13.44 -5.01
C MET A 1 35.37 13.25 -5.60
N ALA A 2 35.13 13.54 -6.88
CA ALA A 2 33.80 13.42 -7.50
C ALA A 2 33.21 12.00 -7.54
N GLN A 3 34.04 10.95 -7.65
CA GLN A 3 33.57 9.55 -7.66
C GLN A 3 32.85 9.13 -6.38
N LEU A 4 33.29 9.61 -5.21
CA LEU A 4 32.62 9.28 -3.94
C LEU A 4 31.24 9.93 -3.85
N ILE A 5 31.12 11.19 -4.31
CA ILE A 5 29.84 11.90 -4.36
C ILE A 5 28.88 11.19 -5.33
N PHE A 6 29.36 10.78 -6.50
CA PHE A 6 28.57 10.01 -7.46
C PHE A 6 28.08 8.69 -6.85
N LEU A 7 28.95 7.96 -6.14
CA LEU A 7 28.61 6.70 -5.50
C LEU A 7 27.54 6.87 -4.40
N ILE A 8 27.66 7.93 -3.59
CA ILE A 8 26.67 8.26 -2.54
C ILE A 8 25.31 8.59 -3.16
N ILE A 9 25.28 9.37 -4.25
CA ILE A 9 24.03 9.69 -4.95
C ILE A 9 23.42 8.42 -5.55
N LEU A 10 24.23 7.54 -6.12
CA LEU A 10 23.74 6.31 -6.75
C LEU A 10 23.17 5.34 -5.72
N ILE A 11 23.86 5.15 -4.59
CA ILE A 11 23.38 4.31 -3.48
C ILE A 11 22.15 4.95 -2.82
N GLY A 12 22.20 6.26 -2.53
CA GLY A 12 21.09 6.97 -1.88
C GLY A 12 19.85 7.02 -2.76
N GLY A 13 20.01 7.32 -4.05
CA GLY A 13 18.94 7.32 -5.04
C GLY A 13 18.35 5.93 -5.25
N GLY A 14 19.20 4.91 -5.40
CA GLY A 14 18.78 3.51 -5.50
C GLY A 14 18.00 3.04 -4.27
N TRP A 15 18.48 3.38 -3.07
CA TRP A 15 17.80 3.06 -1.81
C TRP A 15 16.45 3.75 -1.69
N MET A 16 16.36 5.03 -2.07
CA MET A 16 15.11 5.78 -2.03
C MET A 16 14.06 5.19 -2.97
N LEU A 17 14.48 4.84 -4.19
CA LEU A 17 13.61 4.18 -5.16
C LEU A 17 13.17 2.80 -4.66
N TYR A 18 14.11 1.96 -4.20
CA TYR A 18 13.82 0.64 -3.64
C TYR A 18 12.78 0.69 -2.52
N LYS A 19 12.93 1.63 -1.58
CA LYS A 19 11.99 1.80 -0.47
C LYS A 19 10.60 2.22 -0.95
N LYS A 20 10.53 3.07 -1.98
CA LYS A 20 9.26 3.47 -2.59
C LYS A 20 8.57 2.29 -3.27
N PHE A 21 9.32 1.50 -4.06
CA PHE A 21 8.82 0.31 -4.72
C PHE A 21 8.26 -0.73 -3.73
N ILE A 22 8.95 -0.97 -2.61
CA ILE A 22 8.45 -1.87 -1.57
C ILE A 22 7.13 -1.36 -0.98
N LYS A 23 7.06 -0.07 -0.64
CA LYS A 23 5.85 0.51 -0.05
C LYS A 23 4.66 0.41 -1.01
N ASP A 24 4.88 0.60 -2.29
CA ASP A 24 3.84 0.47 -3.31
C ASP A 24 3.42 -0.99 -3.52
N ALA A 25 4.37 -1.93 -3.49
CA ALA A 25 4.08 -3.36 -3.52
C ALA A 25 3.30 -3.82 -2.28
N GLU A 26 3.65 -3.31 -1.10
CA GLU A 26 2.94 -3.60 0.14
C GLU A 26 1.50 -3.11 0.07
N ARG A 27 1.26 -1.88 -0.41
CA ARG A 27 -0.09 -1.33 -0.67
C ARG A 27 -0.89 -2.19 -1.64
N LEU A 28 -0.28 -2.61 -2.75
CA LEU A 28 -0.94 -3.48 -3.73
C LEU A 28 -1.31 -4.84 -3.12
N SER A 29 -0.38 -5.43 -2.35
CA SER A 29 -0.63 -6.71 -1.68
C SER A 29 -1.71 -6.62 -0.59
N GLN A 30 -1.77 -5.50 0.14
CA GLN A 30 -2.81 -5.25 1.13
C GLN A 30 -4.20 -5.07 0.50
N ARG A 31 -4.28 -4.40 -0.66
CA ARG A 31 -5.49 -4.36 -1.47
C ARG A 31 -5.89 -5.78 -1.92
N SER A 32 -4.97 -6.52 -2.55
CA SER A 32 -5.25 -7.88 -3.04
C SER A 32 -5.71 -8.85 -1.94
N ARG A 33 -5.10 -8.79 -0.73
CA ARG A 33 -5.50 -9.64 0.40
C ARG A 33 -6.89 -9.32 0.95
N GLN A 34 -7.33 -8.06 0.90
CA GLN A 34 -8.70 -7.71 1.27
C GLN A 34 -9.69 -8.25 0.25
N HIS A 35 -9.42 -8.06 -1.05
CA HIS A 35 -10.24 -8.60 -2.15
C HIS A 35 -10.34 -10.13 -2.13
N GLU A 36 -9.27 -10.83 -1.77
CA GLU A 36 -9.26 -12.30 -1.68
C GLU A 36 -10.08 -12.84 -0.50
N LYS A 37 -10.02 -12.17 0.66
CA LYS A 37 -10.87 -12.51 1.82
C LYS A 37 -12.36 -12.28 1.56
N GLU A 38 -12.69 -11.22 0.83
CA GLU A 38 -14.08 -10.93 0.41
C GLU A 38 -14.60 -11.99 -0.57
N ARG A 39 -13.77 -12.43 -1.53
CA ARG A 39 -14.11 -13.53 -2.45
C ARG A 39 -14.32 -14.87 -1.75
N GLN A 40 -13.48 -15.23 -0.77
CA GLN A 40 -13.60 -16.50 -0.06
C GLN A 40 -14.86 -16.58 0.83
N THR A 41 -15.33 -15.43 1.33
CA THR A 41 -16.50 -15.36 2.22
C THR A 41 -17.82 -15.11 1.48
N GLY A 42 -17.77 -14.83 0.17
CA GLY A 42 -18.95 -14.45 -0.61
C GLY A 42 -19.56 -13.11 -0.19
N ALA A 43 -18.82 -12.32 0.58
CA ALA A 43 -19.26 -11.02 1.08
C ALA A 43 -19.07 -9.94 0.01
N VAL A 44 -20.10 -9.16 -0.28
CA VAL A 44 -20.02 -7.99 -1.17
C VAL A 44 -19.46 -6.81 -0.35
N GLY A 45 -18.14 -6.84 -0.13
CA GLY A 45 -17.39 -5.79 0.56
C GLY A 45 -17.30 -5.94 2.09
N THR A 46 -16.15 -5.54 2.64
CA THR A 46 -15.95 -5.47 4.09
C THR A 46 -16.59 -4.21 4.65
N LEU A 47 -17.47 -4.36 5.64
CA LEU A 47 -18.02 -3.25 6.42
C LEU A 47 -16.93 -2.68 7.34
N GLU A 48 -16.49 -1.46 7.07
CA GLU A 48 -15.59 -0.71 7.94
C GLU A 48 -16.41 0.24 8.80
N LYS A 49 -16.20 0.19 10.12
CA LYS A 49 -16.90 1.07 11.05
C LYS A 49 -16.25 2.45 11.00
N ASP A 50 -17.04 3.46 10.67
CA ASP A 50 -16.61 4.85 10.74
C ASP A 50 -16.34 5.22 12.21
N PRO A 51 -15.10 5.62 12.57
CA PRO A 51 -14.74 5.92 13.95
C PRO A 51 -15.40 7.20 14.48
N LEU A 52 -15.88 8.11 13.62
CA LEU A 52 -16.59 9.32 14.04
C LEU A 52 -18.08 9.09 14.27
N THR A 53 -18.73 8.31 13.41
CA THR A 53 -20.20 8.18 13.40
C THR A 53 -20.68 6.84 13.96
N GLY A 54 -19.80 5.84 14.03
CA GLY A 54 -20.13 4.48 14.45
C GLY A 54 -20.92 3.69 13.40
N GLU A 55 -21.21 4.27 12.24
CA GLU A 55 -21.90 3.62 11.13
C GLU A 55 -20.95 2.68 10.37
N TYR A 56 -21.46 1.52 9.98
CA TYR A 56 -20.72 0.59 9.12
C TYR A 56 -20.91 1.00 7.67
N ARG A 57 -19.82 1.36 6.99
CA ARG A 57 -19.83 1.68 5.56
C ARG A 57 -19.08 0.60 4.79
N VAL A 58 -19.61 0.23 3.63
CA VAL A 58 -18.87 -0.64 2.70
C VAL A 58 -17.65 0.14 2.26
N LYS A 59 -16.46 -0.41 2.49
CA LYS A 59 -15.22 0.15 1.99
C LYS A 59 -15.22 0.07 0.46
N ARG A 60 -15.83 1.06 -0.20
CA ARG A 60 -15.63 1.23 -1.64
C ARG A 60 -14.23 1.81 -1.79
N ASP A 61 -13.37 1.06 -2.48
CA ASP A 61 -12.14 1.60 -3.05
C ASP A 61 -12.58 2.72 -4.02
N GLU A 62 -12.71 3.94 -3.51
CA GLU A 62 -12.79 5.15 -4.34
C GLU A 62 -11.45 5.26 -5.09
N GLU A 63 -11.55 5.50 -6.40
CA GLU A 63 -10.46 5.51 -7.41
C GLU A 63 -9.14 6.16 -6.94
#